data_AF-A0A8J2TN61-F1
#
_entry.id   AF-A0A8J2TN61-F1
#
_cell.length_a   1.000
_cell.length_b   1.000
_cell.length_c   1.000
_cell.angle_alpha   90.00
_cell.angle_beta   90.00
_cell.angle_gamma   90.00
#
_symmetry.space_group_name_H-M   'P 1'
#
loop_
_entity.id
_entity.type
_entity.pdbx_description
1 polymer ?
#
loop_
_entity_poly.entity_id
_entity_poly.type
_entity_poly.pdbx_seq_one_letter_code
_entity_poly.pdbx_strand_id
1 'polypeptide(L)'
;MKNLFPLFILFIIIYSCENKEKYQGRWTNSMLKYSGYNEARNLVIENDSIKICYPYFEYWHKYPLSIKNNNLNFNGLTLKSIIDRDTLTLNDSIYFIRDKADTLYGAKILLSIDLPKTSHLLNPSKQDNNATIYINYGKRLDNGEFSLQLNDSYADFNDIPSFLAIGHRSGHLPLPVSLLFIDKSAKLNDIEKLFFEHQKINFLQIELVIDINLNYSDSLGFHYEYVTLNKKLPPFQINKDYVDLVFDYSTPPLPPFSPWFENDNSKLNYILLIENQFYYKNQIIEKEELFSIVKSFIEENQIILSLYDLNSNYGSFIEMNATINSVYMKVREEKSQLKYGKSYVKLTKSESDSIKNATPMKHIWSYSIPHYNSVIKKDKTFFGLKVKLIDSLLAD
;
A
#
# COMPACT_ATOMS: atom_id res chain seq x y z
N MET A 1 57.92 -33.39 9.70
CA MET A 1 56.46 -33.22 9.54
C MET A 1 56.02 -31.85 10.08
N LYS A 2 56.23 -30.74 9.36
CA LYS A 2 55.82 -29.39 9.83
C LYS A 2 55.26 -28.43 8.77
N ASN A 3 55.03 -28.87 7.53
CA ASN A 3 54.56 -27.98 6.44
C ASN A 3 53.24 -28.41 5.77
N LEU A 4 52.44 -29.29 6.39
CA LEU A 4 51.14 -29.71 5.84
C LEU A 4 49.94 -28.84 6.30
N PHE A 5 50.13 -28.02 7.34
CA PHE A 5 49.07 -27.16 7.88
C PHE A 5 48.64 -26.00 6.96
N PRO A 6 49.54 -25.26 6.28
CA PRO A 6 49.10 -24.16 5.42
C PRO A 6 48.40 -24.66 4.14
N LEU A 7 48.74 -25.85 3.65
CA LEU A 7 48.07 -26.47 2.50
C LEU A 7 46.64 -26.93 2.84
N PHE A 8 46.41 -27.47 4.04
CA PHE A 8 45.06 -27.83 4.49
C PHE A 8 44.16 -26.60 4.67
N ILE A 9 44.69 -25.49 5.17
CA ILE A 9 43.94 -24.23 5.30
C ILE A 9 43.61 -23.67 3.90
N LEU A 10 44.54 -23.74 2.94
CA LEU A 10 44.30 -23.31 1.57
C LEU A 10 43.21 -24.18 0.89
N PHE A 11 43.25 -25.50 1.06
CA PHE A 11 42.23 -26.42 0.55
C PHE A 11 40.85 -26.17 1.18
N ILE A 12 40.77 -25.91 2.48
CA ILE A 12 39.49 -25.58 3.17
C ILE A 12 38.93 -24.25 2.65
N ILE A 13 39.76 -23.25 2.38
CA ILE A 13 39.33 -21.96 1.84
C ILE A 13 38.86 -22.11 0.38
N ILE A 14 39.60 -22.85 -0.45
CA ILE A 14 39.24 -23.06 -1.87
C ILE A 14 37.95 -23.89 -1.99
N TYR A 15 37.79 -25.00 -1.25
CA TYR A 15 36.56 -25.80 -1.27
C TYR A 15 35.35 -25.08 -0.68
N SER A 16 35.56 -24.17 0.28
CA SER A 16 34.49 -23.35 0.86
C SER A 16 34.04 -22.25 -0.10
N CYS A 17 34.97 -21.68 -0.89
CA CYS A 17 34.66 -20.74 -1.96
C CYS A 17 33.90 -21.41 -3.13
N GLU A 18 34.38 -22.55 -3.66
CA GLU A 18 33.71 -23.31 -4.73
C GLU A 18 32.28 -23.72 -4.35
N ASN A 19 32.04 -24.05 -3.07
CA ASN A 19 30.71 -24.43 -2.59
C ASN A 19 29.73 -23.26 -2.44
N LYS A 20 30.20 -22.01 -2.39
CA LYS A 20 29.30 -20.84 -2.37
C LYS A 20 28.90 -20.43 -3.79
N GLU A 21 29.84 -20.51 -4.73
CA GLU A 21 29.61 -20.16 -6.14
C GLU A 21 28.48 -20.99 -6.76
N LYS A 22 28.31 -22.25 -6.35
CA LYS A 22 27.21 -23.11 -6.85
C LYS A 22 25.81 -22.53 -6.57
N TYR A 23 25.65 -21.72 -5.52
CA TYR A 23 24.36 -21.09 -5.19
C TYR A 23 24.07 -19.85 -6.04
N GLN A 24 25.11 -19.22 -6.58
CA GLN A 24 24.95 -17.95 -7.27
C GLN A 24 24.09 -18.07 -8.51
N GLY A 25 23.33 -17.01 -8.77
CA GLY A 25 22.49 -16.89 -9.97
C GLY A 25 21.04 -16.63 -9.63
N ARG A 26 20.24 -16.57 -10.70
CA ARG A 26 18.79 -16.40 -10.66
C ARG A 26 18.11 -17.76 -10.60
N TRP A 27 17.11 -17.87 -9.75
CA TRP A 27 16.32 -19.07 -9.48
C TRP A 27 14.84 -18.69 -9.59
N THR A 28 14.05 -19.50 -10.30
CA THR A 28 12.62 -19.30 -10.51
C THR A 28 11.82 -20.42 -9.84
N ASN A 29 10.61 -20.15 -9.38
CA ASN A 29 9.77 -21.15 -8.73
C ASN A 29 9.47 -22.33 -9.68
N SER A 30 9.56 -23.56 -9.18
CA SER A 30 9.20 -24.75 -9.95
C SER A 30 7.69 -24.90 -10.07
N MET A 31 7.21 -25.15 -11.29
CA MET A 31 5.77 -25.41 -11.56
C MET A 31 5.23 -26.68 -10.90
N LEU A 32 6.10 -27.56 -10.40
CA LEU A 32 5.69 -28.82 -9.77
C LEU A 32 4.93 -28.63 -8.44
N LYS A 33 4.96 -27.41 -7.87
CA LYS A 33 4.26 -27.08 -6.63
C LYS A 33 3.72 -25.65 -6.65
N TYR A 34 2.92 -25.30 -7.68
CA TYR A 34 2.17 -24.05 -7.69
C TYR A 34 1.20 -24.02 -6.49
N SER A 35 1.40 -23.12 -5.53
CA SER A 35 0.69 -23.16 -4.25
C SER A 35 -0.25 -21.98 -3.98
N GLY A 36 -0.24 -20.94 -4.83
CA GLY A 36 -1.27 -19.89 -4.80
C GLY A 36 -0.88 -18.56 -5.45
N TYR A 37 -1.67 -17.52 -5.13
CA TYR A 37 -1.42 -16.12 -5.48
C TYR A 37 -0.39 -15.50 -4.50
N ASN A 38 0.34 -14.46 -4.93
CA ASN A 38 1.33 -13.71 -4.13
C ASN A 38 2.63 -14.45 -3.74
N GLU A 39 3.05 -15.45 -4.50
CA GLU A 39 4.38 -16.07 -4.33
C GLU A 39 5.50 -15.21 -4.94
N ALA A 40 6.73 -15.38 -4.44
CA ALA A 40 7.91 -14.78 -5.07
C ALA A 40 8.07 -15.22 -6.52
N ARG A 41 8.45 -14.31 -7.41
CA ARG A 41 8.69 -14.66 -8.81
C ARG A 41 10.06 -15.29 -8.99
N ASN A 42 11.07 -14.66 -8.42
CA ASN A 42 12.46 -15.06 -8.58
C ASN A 42 13.22 -14.80 -7.28
N LEU A 43 14.27 -15.59 -7.13
CA LEU A 43 15.27 -15.50 -6.08
C LEU A 43 16.62 -15.32 -6.79
N VAL A 44 17.35 -14.27 -6.46
CA VAL A 44 18.73 -14.07 -6.93
C VAL A 44 19.65 -14.24 -5.74
N ILE A 45 20.55 -15.23 -5.81
CA ILE A 45 21.59 -15.42 -4.80
C ILE A 45 22.89 -14.83 -5.34
N GLU A 46 23.47 -13.92 -4.57
CA GLU A 46 24.79 -13.33 -4.76
C GLU A 46 25.75 -13.87 -3.69
N ASN A 47 27.00 -13.40 -3.69
CA ASN A 47 28.03 -13.86 -2.74
C ASN A 47 27.66 -13.65 -1.26
N ASP A 48 27.11 -12.48 -0.97
CA ASP A 48 26.85 -11.97 0.37
C ASP A 48 25.40 -11.48 0.52
N SER A 49 24.57 -11.71 -0.50
CA SER A 49 23.20 -11.19 -0.52
C SER A 49 22.24 -12.16 -1.20
N ILE A 50 20.97 -12.07 -0.80
CA ILE A 50 19.86 -12.74 -1.46
C ILE A 50 18.79 -11.69 -1.77
N LYS A 51 18.29 -11.71 -3.00
CA LYS A 51 17.23 -10.83 -3.47
C LYS A 51 16.01 -11.66 -3.86
N ILE A 52 14.83 -11.23 -3.44
CA ILE A 52 13.57 -11.94 -3.69
C ILE A 52 12.60 -10.96 -4.34
N CYS A 53 12.13 -11.29 -5.55
CA CYS A 53 11.34 -10.39 -6.38
C CYS A 53 9.83 -10.59 -6.16
N TYR A 54 9.11 -9.48 -6.14
CA TYR A 54 7.66 -9.45 -6.20
C TYR A 54 7.15 -9.87 -7.59
N PRO A 55 5.99 -10.54 -7.72
CA PRO A 55 5.55 -11.10 -9.00
C PRO A 55 4.94 -10.12 -10.01
N TYR A 56 4.40 -8.98 -9.58
CA TYR A 56 3.58 -8.14 -10.48
C TYR A 56 4.29 -6.88 -11.00
N PHE A 57 5.32 -6.41 -10.30
CA PHE A 57 6.15 -5.27 -10.71
C PHE A 57 7.57 -5.41 -10.13
N GLU A 58 8.51 -4.61 -10.61
CA GLU A 58 9.89 -4.63 -10.13
C GLU A 58 9.96 -4.06 -8.71
N TYR A 59 10.03 -4.99 -7.75
CA TYR A 59 10.18 -4.72 -6.33
C TYR A 59 10.97 -5.86 -5.69
N TRP A 60 12.11 -5.51 -5.09
CA TRP A 60 13.10 -6.47 -4.60
C TRP A 60 13.28 -6.35 -3.09
N HIS A 61 13.09 -7.47 -2.40
CA HIS A 61 13.56 -7.64 -1.03
C HIS A 61 15.01 -8.10 -1.06
N LYS A 62 15.94 -7.29 -0.55
CA LYS A 62 17.36 -7.64 -0.46
C LYS A 62 17.76 -7.85 1.00
N TYR A 63 18.41 -8.99 1.27
CA TYR A 63 18.94 -9.31 2.59
C TYR A 63 20.41 -9.73 2.52
N PRO A 64 21.22 -9.41 3.54
CA PRO A 64 22.51 -10.05 3.73
C PRO A 64 22.35 -11.58 3.85
N LEU A 65 23.22 -12.33 3.19
CA LEU A 65 23.19 -13.79 3.14
C LEU A 65 24.48 -14.38 3.71
N SER A 66 24.32 -15.38 4.58
CA SER A 66 25.42 -16.26 5.01
C SER A 66 25.09 -17.71 4.66
N ILE A 67 25.98 -18.35 3.89
CA ILE A 67 25.89 -19.77 3.53
C ILE A 67 26.88 -20.57 4.37
N LYS A 68 26.36 -21.50 5.20
CA LYS A 68 27.18 -22.39 6.06
C LYS A 68 26.55 -23.77 6.15
N ASN A 69 27.32 -24.83 5.93
CA ASN A 69 26.86 -26.23 6.04
C ASN A 69 25.56 -26.49 5.28
N ASN A 70 25.49 -26.03 4.02
CA ASN A 70 24.30 -26.12 3.18
C ASN A 70 23.04 -25.42 3.76
N ASN A 71 23.20 -24.47 4.67
CA ASN A 71 22.10 -23.62 5.15
C ASN A 71 22.24 -22.20 4.58
N LEU A 72 21.13 -21.66 4.07
CA LEU A 72 20.99 -20.24 3.74
C LEU A 72 20.47 -19.49 4.96
N ASN A 73 21.22 -18.50 5.44
CA ASN A 73 20.87 -17.71 6.62
C ASN A 73 20.70 -16.25 6.21
N PHE A 74 19.48 -15.71 6.34
CA PHE A 74 19.14 -14.32 6.00
C PHE A 74 17.79 -13.95 6.64
N ASN A 75 17.55 -12.67 6.93
CA ASN A 75 16.29 -12.16 7.49
C ASN A 75 15.75 -12.95 8.72
N GLY A 76 16.65 -13.46 9.59
CA GLY A 76 16.28 -14.30 10.73
C GLY A 76 15.87 -15.75 10.38
N LEU A 77 15.87 -16.11 9.10
CA LEU A 77 15.60 -17.47 8.61
C LEU A 77 16.89 -18.30 8.54
N THR A 78 16.75 -19.60 8.78
CA THR A 78 17.78 -20.61 8.52
C THR A 78 17.13 -21.72 7.70
N LEU A 79 17.44 -21.77 6.40
CA LEU A 79 16.84 -22.71 5.46
C LEU A 79 17.87 -23.74 5.02
N LYS A 80 17.58 -25.02 5.24
CA LYS A 80 18.38 -26.12 4.69
C LYS A 80 18.24 -26.09 3.19
N SER A 81 19.36 -26.17 2.49
CA SER A 81 19.41 -26.06 1.03
C SER A 81 20.14 -27.25 0.41
N ILE A 82 19.63 -27.74 -0.71
CA ILE A 82 20.28 -28.78 -1.50
C ILE A 82 20.28 -28.30 -2.94
N ILE A 83 21.43 -28.37 -3.62
CA ILE A 83 21.51 -28.13 -5.06
C ILE A 83 21.80 -29.45 -5.74
N ASP A 84 20.90 -29.86 -6.63
CA ASP A 84 21.12 -30.96 -7.55
C ASP A 84 20.92 -30.45 -8.99
N ARG A 85 22.01 -30.46 -9.76
CA ARG A 85 22.08 -29.89 -11.12
C ARG A 85 21.58 -28.44 -11.16
N ASP A 86 20.43 -28.23 -11.80
CA ASP A 86 19.80 -26.94 -12.00
C ASP A 86 18.65 -26.69 -10.99
N THR A 87 18.51 -27.52 -9.95
CA THR A 87 17.45 -27.41 -8.94
C THR A 87 18.02 -27.02 -7.59
N LEU A 88 17.49 -25.94 -7.00
CA LEU A 88 17.69 -25.56 -5.61
C LEU A 88 16.46 -25.98 -4.80
N THR A 89 16.66 -26.85 -3.83
CA THR A 89 15.62 -27.27 -2.88
C THR A 89 15.84 -26.59 -1.54
N LEU A 90 14.81 -25.97 -0.97
CA LEU A 90 14.79 -25.43 0.39
C LEU A 90 13.89 -26.27 1.29
N ASN A 91 14.41 -26.64 2.47
CA ASN A 91 13.76 -27.46 3.50
C ASN A 91 13.07 -28.73 2.96
N ASP A 92 13.62 -29.31 1.89
CA ASP A 92 13.13 -30.52 1.21
C ASP A 92 11.69 -30.39 0.62
N SER A 93 11.10 -29.19 0.60
CA SER A 93 9.70 -28.96 0.20
C SER A 93 9.47 -27.88 -0.85
N ILE A 94 10.40 -26.94 -1.01
CA ILE A 94 10.31 -25.83 -1.96
C ILE A 94 11.39 -25.98 -3.02
N TYR A 95 11.02 -25.93 -4.29
CA TYR A 95 11.91 -26.21 -5.41
C TYR A 95 12.01 -24.99 -6.31
N PHE A 96 13.24 -24.55 -6.57
CA PHE A 96 13.55 -23.53 -7.56
C PHE A 96 14.38 -24.13 -8.68
N ILE A 97 14.14 -23.69 -9.91
CA ILE A 97 14.90 -24.06 -11.09
C ILE A 97 15.83 -22.90 -11.45
N ARG A 98 17.07 -23.21 -11.81
CA ARG A 98 18.05 -22.22 -12.25
C ARG A 98 17.55 -21.56 -13.52
N ASP A 99 17.36 -20.25 -13.42
CA ASP A 99 16.85 -19.43 -14.49
C ASP A 99 18.03 -19.03 -15.41
N LYS A 100 18.20 -19.77 -16.50
CA LYS A 100 19.24 -19.52 -17.52
C LYS A 100 18.75 -18.56 -18.62
N ALA A 101 17.48 -18.17 -18.61
CA ALA A 101 16.89 -17.25 -19.57
C ALA A 101 15.68 -16.56 -18.91
N ASP A 102 15.69 -15.22 -18.80
CA ASP A 102 14.67 -14.34 -18.19
C ASP A 102 13.19 -14.55 -18.63
N THR A 103 12.97 -15.54 -19.48
CA THR A 103 11.73 -16.02 -20.08
C THR A 103 10.97 -17.07 -19.29
N LEU A 104 11.52 -17.62 -18.20
CA LEU A 104 10.87 -18.71 -17.46
C LEU A 104 9.81 -18.18 -16.48
N TYR A 105 8.69 -17.75 -17.09
CA TYR A 105 7.35 -17.66 -16.51
C TYR A 105 7.01 -16.43 -15.65
N GLY A 106 5.76 -15.97 -15.78
CA GLY A 106 5.19 -14.79 -15.13
C GLY A 106 4.72 -13.71 -16.12
N ALA A 107 3.77 -12.87 -15.69
CA ALA A 107 3.38 -11.67 -16.43
C ALA A 107 4.61 -10.80 -16.73
N LYS A 108 4.61 -10.13 -17.87
CA LYS A 108 5.67 -9.18 -18.19
C LYS A 108 5.66 -8.08 -17.11
N ILE A 109 6.79 -7.91 -16.41
CA ILE A 109 6.93 -6.78 -15.50
C ILE A 109 7.12 -5.54 -16.37
N LEU A 110 6.23 -4.57 -16.18
CA LEU A 110 6.21 -3.32 -16.95
C LEU A 110 6.63 -2.12 -16.09
N LEU A 111 6.39 -2.20 -14.79
CA LEU A 111 6.58 -1.10 -13.85
C LEU A 111 7.63 -1.43 -12.79
N SER A 112 8.26 -0.39 -12.26
CA SER A 112 8.90 -0.34 -10.95
C SER A 112 8.07 0.57 -10.04
N ILE A 113 7.87 0.14 -8.80
CA ILE A 113 7.08 0.86 -7.79
C ILE A 113 7.89 0.89 -6.49
N ASP A 114 8.26 2.09 -6.04
CA ASP A 114 8.79 2.30 -4.69
C ASP A 114 7.67 2.69 -3.73
N LEU A 115 7.31 1.78 -2.83
CA LEU A 115 6.19 1.97 -1.90
C LEU A 115 6.50 3.02 -0.81
N PRO A 116 5.47 3.70 -0.28
CA PRO A 116 5.66 4.80 0.66
C PRO A 116 6.25 4.40 2.02
N LYS A 117 6.06 3.14 2.47
CA LYS A 117 6.62 2.57 3.70
C LYS A 117 6.47 3.47 4.94
N THR A 118 5.36 3.33 5.65
CA THR A 118 5.15 4.03 6.94
C THR A 118 5.07 3.05 8.10
N SER A 119 5.92 3.25 9.11
CA SER A 119 5.95 2.48 10.36
C SER A 119 4.82 2.84 11.33
N HIS A 120 4.01 3.85 11.00
CA HIS A 120 3.06 4.46 11.92
C HIS A 120 1.69 3.81 11.89
N LEU A 121 1.39 3.01 10.86
CA LEU A 121 0.10 2.38 10.74
C LEU A 121 -0.11 1.34 11.85
N LEU A 122 -0.90 1.71 12.85
CA LEU A 122 -1.32 0.80 13.90
C LEU A 122 -2.43 -0.11 13.36
N ASN A 123 -2.27 -1.42 13.55
CA ASN A 123 -3.20 -2.47 13.12
C ASN A 123 -3.50 -2.44 11.61
N PRO A 124 -2.51 -2.69 10.74
CA PRO A 124 -2.78 -2.81 9.32
C PRO A 124 -3.81 -3.89 9.05
N SER A 125 -4.68 -3.65 8.07
CA SER A 125 -5.64 -4.66 7.61
C SER A 125 -4.88 -5.84 7.02
N LYS A 126 -5.31 -7.06 7.35
CA LYS A 126 -4.88 -8.26 6.63
C LYS A 126 -5.80 -8.43 5.42
N GLN A 127 -5.23 -8.86 4.29
CA GLN A 127 -5.99 -9.14 3.08
C GLN A 127 -7.09 -10.17 3.39
N ASP A 128 -8.34 -9.81 3.15
CA ASP A 128 -9.47 -10.74 3.19
C ASP A 128 -9.48 -11.59 1.92
N ASN A 129 -10.00 -12.82 2.01
CA ASN A 129 -10.17 -13.75 0.88
C ASN A 129 -11.21 -13.29 -0.17
N ASN A 130 -11.57 -12.00 -0.19
CA ASN A 130 -12.51 -11.43 -1.15
C ASN A 130 -11.85 -11.32 -2.54
N ALA A 131 -12.69 -11.24 -3.58
CA ALA A 131 -12.23 -10.92 -4.93
C ALA A 131 -11.44 -9.59 -4.89
N THR A 132 -10.12 -9.70 -5.07
CA THR A 132 -9.20 -8.57 -4.99
C THR A 132 -8.83 -8.14 -6.40
N ILE A 133 -8.99 -6.85 -6.69
CA ILE A 133 -8.56 -6.26 -7.95
C ILE A 133 -7.26 -5.52 -7.70
N TYR A 134 -6.21 -5.87 -8.45
CA TYR A 134 -4.88 -5.25 -8.34
C TYR A 134 -4.77 -4.12 -9.35
N ILE A 135 -4.43 -2.92 -8.89
CA ILE A 135 -4.16 -1.75 -9.73
C ILE A 135 -2.79 -1.21 -9.38
N ASN A 136 -1.93 -1.10 -10.39
CA ASN A 136 -0.55 -0.70 -10.22
C ASN A 136 -0.32 0.65 -10.92
N TYR A 137 0.30 1.59 -10.22
CA TYR A 137 0.70 2.89 -10.76
C TYR A 137 2.15 3.19 -10.39
N GLY A 138 3.02 3.21 -11.37
CA GLY A 138 4.47 3.23 -11.15
C GLY A 138 5.25 3.76 -12.34
N LYS A 139 6.58 3.70 -12.24
CA LYS A 139 7.47 4.13 -13.31
C LYS A 139 7.68 2.98 -14.28
N ARG A 140 7.55 3.23 -15.57
CA ARG A 140 7.82 2.23 -16.60
C ARG A 140 9.30 1.85 -16.60
N LEU A 141 9.57 0.56 -16.83
CA LEU A 141 10.95 0.07 -16.88
C LEU A 141 11.73 0.56 -18.11
N ASP A 142 11.04 0.92 -19.19
CA ASP A 142 11.66 1.30 -20.46
C ASP A 142 12.09 2.78 -20.51
N ASN A 143 11.31 3.68 -19.92
CA ASN A 143 11.55 5.13 -20.00
C ASN A 143 11.45 5.88 -18.65
N GLY A 144 11.04 5.22 -17.57
CA GLY A 144 10.90 5.83 -16.24
C GLY A 144 9.69 6.75 -16.05
N GLU A 145 8.84 6.93 -17.07
CA GLU A 145 7.62 7.73 -16.97
C GLU A 145 6.57 7.01 -16.12
N PHE A 146 5.69 7.77 -15.46
CA PHE A 146 4.59 7.18 -14.70
C PHE A 146 3.51 6.63 -15.63
N SER A 147 3.03 5.42 -15.34
CA SER A 147 1.96 4.77 -16.08
C SER A 147 1.07 3.94 -15.15
N LEU A 148 -0.21 3.90 -15.50
CA LEU A 148 -1.15 2.92 -14.96
C LEU A 148 -0.94 1.57 -15.66
N GLN A 149 -1.00 0.50 -14.88
CA GLN A 149 -1.03 -0.88 -15.37
C GLN A 149 -2.27 -1.57 -14.78
N LEU A 150 -3.11 -2.08 -15.68
CA LEU A 150 -4.23 -2.95 -15.37
C LEU A 150 -3.90 -4.33 -15.98
N ASN A 151 -3.89 -5.38 -15.16
CA ASN A 151 -3.35 -6.70 -15.52
C ASN A 151 -1.89 -6.66 -16.02
N ASP A 152 -1.64 -7.14 -17.24
CA ASP A 152 -0.33 -7.28 -17.88
C ASP A 152 -0.06 -6.24 -18.98
N SER A 153 -0.85 -5.16 -18.99
CA SER A 153 -0.75 -4.07 -19.98
C SER A 153 -0.82 -2.68 -19.36
N TYR A 154 -0.19 -1.70 -20.01
CA TYR A 154 -0.43 -0.29 -19.73
C TYR A 154 -1.88 0.07 -20.07
N ALA A 155 -2.45 1.02 -19.32
CA ALA A 155 -3.82 1.47 -19.48
C ALA A 155 -3.94 2.98 -19.24
N ASP A 156 -5.04 3.57 -19.69
CA ASP A 156 -5.42 4.93 -19.36
C ASP A 156 -6.33 4.94 -18.12
N PHE A 157 -6.39 6.06 -17.40
CA PHE A 157 -7.29 6.19 -16.24
C PHE A 157 -8.75 5.90 -16.60
N ASN A 158 -9.19 6.29 -17.80
CA ASN A 158 -10.54 6.06 -18.31
C ASN A 158 -10.90 4.57 -18.52
N ASP A 159 -9.91 3.65 -18.46
CA ASP A 159 -10.15 2.22 -18.53
C ASP A 159 -10.56 1.60 -17.18
N ILE A 160 -10.29 2.28 -16.07
CA ILE A 160 -10.58 1.80 -14.70
C ILE A 160 -12.05 1.41 -14.51
N PRO A 161 -13.06 2.21 -14.93
CA PRO A 161 -14.46 1.84 -14.76
C PRO A 161 -14.82 0.50 -15.42
N SER A 162 -14.33 0.27 -16.64
CA SER A 162 -14.63 -0.96 -17.39
C SER A 162 -13.90 -2.17 -16.79
N PHE A 163 -12.67 -1.97 -16.33
CA PHE A 163 -11.88 -2.97 -15.63
C PHE A 163 -12.53 -3.43 -14.32
N LEU A 164 -12.98 -2.48 -13.49
CA LEU A 164 -13.66 -2.76 -12.22
C LEU A 164 -15.05 -3.39 -12.43
N ALA A 165 -15.77 -3.02 -13.50
CA ALA A 165 -17.09 -3.58 -13.83
C ALA A 165 -17.05 -5.09 -14.15
N ILE A 166 -15.90 -5.63 -14.58
CA ILE A 166 -15.73 -7.08 -14.78
C ILE A 166 -15.89 -7.84 -13.46
N GLY A 167 -15.45 -7.25 -12.34
CA GLY A 167 -15.62 -7.81 -10.99
C GLY A 167 -17.06 -7.83 -10.47
N HIS A 168 -17.96 -7.05 -11.08
CA HIS A 168 -19.38 -6.97 -10.69
C HIS A 168 -20.27 -8.05 -11.34
N ARG A 169 -19.77 -8.83 -12.31
CA ARG A 169 -20.62 -9.70 -13.15
C ARG A 169 -21.18 -10.95 -12.44
N SER A 170 -20.73 -11.27 -11.23
CA SER A 170 -21.28 -12.36 -10.41
C SER A 170 -22.12 -11.78 -9.28
N GLY A 171 -23.45 -11.73 -9.48
CA GLY A 171 -24.44 -11.02 -8.65
C GLY A 171 -24.60 -11.46 -7.18
N HIS A 172 -23.67 -12.21 -6.60
CA HIS A 172 -23.69 -12.69 -5.22
C HIS A 172 -22.35 -12.54 -4.47
N LEU A 173 -21.32 -11.97 -5.09
CA LEU A 173 -20.06 -11.74 -4.38
C LEU A 173 -20.08 -10.40 -3.62
N PRO A 174 -19.42 -10.31 -2.45
CA PRO A 174 -19.15 -9.02 -1.82
C PRO A 174 -18.48 -8.10 -2.86
N LEU A 175 -18.76 -6.79 -2.78
CA LEU A 175 -18.12 -5.81 -3.66
C LEU A 175 -16.60 -6.06 -3.63
N PRO A 176 -15.94 -6.18 -4.79
CA PRO A 176 -14.51 -6.41 -4.83
C PRO A 176 -13.77 -5.29 -4.07
N VAL A 177 -12.58 -5.57 -3.60
CA VAL A 177 -11.70 -4.53 -3.01
C VAL A 177 -10.59 -4.24 -4.02
N SER A 178 -10.35 -2.96 -4.30
CA SER A 178 -9.21 -2.53 -5.12
C SER A 178 -7.99 -2.37 -4.23
N LEU A 179 -6.97 -3.19 -4.45
CA LEU A 179 -5.64 -3.02 -3.88
C LEU A 179 -4.82 -2.13 -4.80
N LEU A 180 -4.45 -0.95 -4.30
CA LEU A 180 -3.75 0.08 -5.04
C LEU A 180 -2.26 0.06 -4.65
N PHE A 181 -1.41 -0.33 -5.60
CA PHE A 181 0.05 -0.23 -5.49
C PHE A 181 0.48 1.02 -6.24
N ILE A 182 0.94 2.02 -5.50
CA ILE A 182 1.24 3.34 -6.05
C ILE A 182 2.64 3.74 -5.61
N ASP A 183 3.47 4.16 -6.57
CA ASP A 183 4.80 4.66 -6.31
C ASP A 183 4.73 5.95 -5.46
N LYS A 184 5.53 6.00 -4.39
CA LYS A 184 5.52 7.08 -3.41
C LYS A 184 5.82 8.45 -4.03
N SER A 185 6.53 8.49 -5.15
CA SER A 185 6.89 9.73 -5.85
C SER A 185 5.85 10.19 -6.87
N ALA A 186 4.77 9.41 -7.09
CA ALA A 186 3.66 9.81 -7.94
C ALA A 186 3.01 11.10 -7.45
N LYS A 187 2.63 11.98 -8.38
CA LYS A 187 1.97 13.26 -8.08
C LYS A 187 0.50 13.05 -7.76
N LEU A 188 -0.03 13.81 -6.81
CA LEU A 188 -1.43 13.72 -6.41
C LEU A 188 -2.40 14.13 -7.51
N ASN A 189 -1.96 14.91 -8.51
CA ASN A 189 -2.71 15.12 -9.75
C ASN A 189 -3.15 13.81 -10.42
N ASP A 190 -2.26 12.83 -10.52
CA ASP A 190 -2.58 11.56 -11.16
C ASP A 190 -3.33 10.61 -10.22
N ILE A 191 -3.07 10.70 -8.92
CA ILE A 191 -3.80 9.90 -7.92
C ILE A 191 -5.25 10.37 -7.80
N GLU A 192 -5.53 11.67 -7.94
CA GLU A 192 -6.89 12.19 -7.94
C GLU A 192 -7.70 11.65 -9.12
N LYS A 193 -7.08 11.51 -10.31
CA LYS A 193 -7.69 10.80 -11.46
C LYS A 193 -8.05 9.37 -11.09
N LEU A 194 -7.12 8.63 -10.48
CA LEU A 194 -7.39 7.26 -10.06
C LEU A 194 -8.58 7.18 -9.09
N PHE A 195 -8.65 8.05 -8.07
CA PHE A 195 -9.77 8.07 -7.13
C PHE A 195 -11.09 8.44 -7.79
N PHE A 196 -11.07 9.41 -8.69
CA PHE A 196 -12.24 9.85 -9.43
C PHE A 196 -12.86 8.74 -10.27
N GLU A 197 -12.04 7.96 -10.99
CA GLU A 197 -12.49 6.83 -11.79
C GLU A 197 -13.16 5.73 -10.96
N HIS A 198 -12.64 5.45 -9.76
CA HIS A 198 -13.26 4.52 -8.82
C HIS A 198 -14.65 5.02 -8.36
N GLN A 199 -14.76 6.32 -8.09
CA GLN A 199 -16.01 6.92 -7.63
C GLN A 199 -17.12 6.90 -8.69
N LYS A 200 -16.80 6.96 -10.00
CA LYS A 200 -17.81 6.93 -11.09
C LYS A 200 -18.73 5.72 -11.04
N ILE A 201 -18.18 4.57 -10.68
CA ILE A 201 -18.90 3.30 -10.64
C ILE A 201 -19.32 2.92 -9.21
N ASN A 202 -19.26 3.88 -8.28
CA ASN A 202 -19.57 3.67 -6.86
C ASN A 202 -18.70 2.57 -6.20
N PHE A 203 -17.48 2.40 -6.69
CA PHE A 203 -16.51 1.46 -6.13
C PHE A 203 -15.72 2.18 -5.03
N LEU A 204 -16.31 2.24 -3.84
CA LEU A 204 -15.85 3.15 -2.79
C LEU A 204 -14.86 2.51 -1.79
N GLN A 205 -14.63 1.20 -1.81
CA GLN A 205 -13.68 0.57 -0.89
C GLN A 205 -12.35 0.33 -1.58
N ILE A 206 -11.30 0.98 -1.08
CA ILE A 206 -9.94 0.86 -1.60
C ILE A 206 -8.97 0.53 -0.47
N GLU A 207 -7.95 -0.24 -0.81
CA GLU A 207 -6.83 -0.55 0.05
C GLU A 207 -5.55 0.04 -0.54
N LEU A 208 -5.02 1.04 0.16
CA LEU A 208 -3.78 1.71 -0.21
C LEU A 208 -2.62 0.87 0.31
N VAL A 209 -1.86 0.22 -0.57
CA VAL A 209 -0.73 -0.62 -0.19
C VAL A 209 0.44 0.27 0.22
N ILE A 210 0.85 0.13 1.48
CA ILE A 210 1.91 0.94 2.10
C ILE A 210 3.24 0.21 2.06
N ASP A 211 3.21 -1.09 2.31
CA ASP A 211 4.37 -1.95 2.32
C ASP A 211 3.99 -3.37 1.90
N ILE A 212 4.99 -4.10 1.44
CA ILE A 212 4.92 -5.51 1.10
C ILE A 212 5.90 -6.23 2.01
N ASN A 213 5.40 -7.15 2.83
CA ASN A 213 6.22 -7.98 3.70
C ASN A 213 6.48 -9.32 3.05
N LEU A 214 7.74 -9.77 3.10
CA LEU A 214 8.13 -11.10 2.66
C LEU A 214 8.09 -12.08 3.84
N ASN A 215 7.32 -13.15 3.67
CA ASN A 215 7.22 -14.26 4.61
C ASN A 215 7.72 -15.56 3.98
N TYR A 216 7.96 -16.57 4.82
CA TYR A 216 8.33 -17.92 4.40
C TYR A 216 7.55 -18.97 5.19
N SER A 217 7.06 -20.00 4.49
CA SER A 217 6.53 -21.22 5.09
C SER A 217 6.98 -22.45 4.30
N ASP A 218 7.10 -23.61 4.94
CA ASP A 218 7.52 -24.84 4.23
C ASP A 218 6.44 -25.37 3.27
N SER A 219 5.20 -24.89 3.39
CA SER A 219 4.10 -25.25 2.48
C SER A 219 4.16 -24.43 1.18
N LEU A 220 4.26 -23.09 1.29
CA LEU A 220 4.14 -22.15 0.17
C LEU A 220 5.49 -21.59 -0.33
N GLY A 221 6.54 -21.70 0.48
CA GLY A 221 7.80 -21.01 0.24
C GLY A 221 7.68 -19.51 0.53
N PHE A 222 8.37 -18.71 -0.28
CA PHE A 222 8.37 -17.25 -0.18
C PHE A 222 7.05 -16.67 -0.69
N HIS A 223 6.34 -15.96 0.17
CA HIS A 223 5.05 -15.35 -0.14
C HIS A 223 4.92 -13.96 0.47
N TYR A 224 4.01 -13.16 -0.07
CA TYR A 224 3.84 -11.77 0.33
C TYR A 224 2.57 -11.53 1.12
N GLU A 225 2.71 -10.73 2.20
CA GLU A 225 1.61 -10.13 2.93
C GLU A 225 1.66 -8.61 2.77
N TYR A 226 0.51 -7.98 2.64
CA TYR A 226 0.41 -6.53 2.42
C TYR A 226 0.10 -5.79 3.71
N VAL A 227 0.77 -4.65 3.88
CA VAL A 227 0.41 -3.64 4.88
C VAL A 227 -0.46 -2.62 4.14
N THR A 228 -1.75 -2.58 4.44
CA THR A 228 -2.70 -1.70 3.74
C THR A 228 -3.37 -0.71 4.67
N LEU A 229 -3.61 0.50 4.17
CA LEU A 229 -4.53 1.47 4.75
C LEU A 229 -5.88 1.34 4.03
N ASN A 230 -6.80 0.62 4.66
CA ASN A 230 -8.17 0.50 4.16
C ASN A 230 -8.91 1.82 4.36
N LYS A 231 -9.50 2.32 3.26
CA LYS A 231 -10.31 3.52 3.29
C LYS A 231 -11.56 3.36 2.44
N LYS A 232 -12.60 4.09 2.84
CA LYS A 232 -13.76 4.33 2.01
C LYS A 232 -13.64 5.70 1.34
N LEU A 233 -13.71 5.71 0.01
CA LEU A 233 -13.85 6.94 -0.77
C LEU A 233 -15.22 7.56 -0.45
N PRO A 234 -15.27 8.87 -0.17
CA PRO A 234 -16.53 9.59 -0.04
C PRO A 234 -17.28 9.58 -1.38
N PRO A 235 -18.62 9.73 -1.37
CA PRO A 235 -19.36 10.03 -2.59
C PRO A 235 -18.77 11.28 -3.26
N PHE A 236 -18.56 11.22 -4.59
CA PHE A 236 -17.94 12.34 -5.30
C PHE A 236 -18.95 13.47 -5.52
N GLN A 237 -18.61 14.69 -5.10
CA GLN A 237 -19.36 15.89 -5.46
C GLN A 237 -18.76 16.50 -6.74
N ILE A 238 -19.44 16.29 -7.87
CA ILE A 238 -19.01 16.83 -9.17
C ILE A 238 -19.28 18.34 -9.22
N ASN A 239 -18.23 19.12 -9.45
CA ASN A 239 -18.34 20.43 -10.10
C ASN A 239 -17.87 20.26 -11.56
N LYS A 240 -18.74 20.54 -12.54
CA LYS A 240 -18.42 20.38 -13.96
C LYS A 240 -17.20 21.21 -14.38
N ASP A 241 -17.10 22.44 -13.90
CA ASP A 241 -16.00 23.36 -14.25
C ASP A 241 -14.65 22.84 -13.74
N TYR A 242 -14.64 22.11 -12.63
CA TYR A 242 -13.44 21.44 -12.13
C TYR A 242 -13.11 20.19 -12.93
N VAL A 243 -14.14 19.41 -13.28
CA VAL A 243 -13.94 18.17 -14.03
C VAL A 243 -13.31 18.45 -15.39
N ASP A 244 -13.81 19.45 -16.11
CA ASP A 244 -13.28 19.84 -17.42
C ASP A 244 -11.83 20.37 -17.36
N LEU A 245 -11.37 20.81 -16.17
CA LEU A 245 -10.02 21.34 -15.97
C LEU A 245 -8.97 20.25 -15.68
N VAL A 246 -9.41 19.10 -15.16
CA VAL A 246 -8.51 18.03 -14.68
C VAL A 246 -8.72 16.71 -15.44
N PHE A 247 -9.87 16.50 -16.07
CA PHE A 247 -10.27 15.25 -16.73
C PHE A 247 -10.89 15.48 -18.11
N ASP A 248 -10.77 14.49 -19.00
CA ASP A 248 -11.41 14.47 -20.32
C ASP A 248 -12.62 13.51 -20.25
N TYR A 249 -13.88 13.98 -20.43
CA TYR A 249 -15.04 13.29 -19.83
C TYR A 249 -16.35 13.16 -20.61
N SER A 250 -17.02 12.01 -20.41
CA SER A 250 -18.46 11.75 -20.62
C SER A 250 -19.07 11.07 -19.37
N THR A 251 -20.04 11.69 -18.69
CA THR A 251 -20.52 11.32 -17.33
C THR A 251 -21.59 10.21 -17.27
N PRO A 252 -21.41 9.16 -16.44
CA PRO A 252 -22.51 8.36 -15.87
C PRO A 252 -23.22 9.08 -14.72
N PRO A 253 -24.44 8.65 -14.30
CA PRO A 253 -25.22 9.30 -13.26
C PRO A 253 -24.60 9.14 -11.86
N LEU A 254 -24.70 10.21 -11.06
CA LEU A 254 -24.20 10.27 -9.69
C LEU A 254 -24.99 9.33 -8.76
N PRO A 255 -24.32 8.61 -7.84
CA PRO A 255 -25.02 7.94 -6.75
C PRO A 255 -25.77 8.97 -5.88
N PRO A 256 -26.85 8.57 -5.19
CA PRO A 256 -27.60 9.45 -4.32
C PRO A 256 -26.68 10.03 -3.22
N PHE A 257 -26.63 11.35 -3.18
CA PHE A 257 -25.93 12.11 -2.16
C PHE A 257 -26.60 11.86 -0.80
N SER A 258 -25.82 11.40 0.18
CA SER A 258 -26.21 11.42 1.58
C SER A 258 -25.21 12.30 2.33
N PRO A 259 -25.65 13.44 2.88
CA PRO A 259 -24.78 14.35 3.61
C PRO A 259 -24.25 13.66 4.87
N TRP A 260 -22.94 13.48 4.91
CA TRP A 260 -22.27 12.77 6.00
C TRP A 260 -22.37 13.47 7.36
N PHE A 261 -22.61 14.78 7.37
CA PHE A 261 -22.59 15.60 8.58
C PHE A 261 -23.82 16.50 8.71
N GLU A 262 -24.94 16.12 8.08
CA GLU A 262 -26.20 16.85 8.27
C GLU A 262 -26.56 16.89 9.76
N ASN A 263 -26.73 18.10 10.31
CA ASN A 263 -26.99 18.37 11.73
C ASN A 263 -25.82 18.06 12.70
N ASP A 264 -24.60 17.84 12.20
CA ASP A 264 -23.42 17.74 13.05
C ASP A 264 -22.89 19.14 13.43
N ASN A 265 -22.88 19.43 14.73
CA ASN A 265 -22.38 20.70 15.28
C ASN A 265 -20.93 20.58 15.79
N SER A 266 -20.24 19.46 15.53
CA SER A 266 -18.82 19.30 15.87
C SER A 266 -17.97 20.37 15.19
N LYS A 267 -16.97 20.85 15.92
CA LYS A 267 -15.98 21.79 15.36
C LYS A 267 -15.23 21.14 14.20
N LEU A 268 -15.04 21.90 13.12
CA LEU A 268 -14.29 21.50 11.94
C LEU A 268 -12.85 22.01 12.02
N ASN A 269 -11.88 21.13 11.72
CA ASN A 269 -10.48 21.46 11.61
C ASN A 269 -9.91 21.04 10.25
N TYR A 270 -8.92 21.80 9.79
CA TYR A 270 -8.23 21.60 8.52
C TYR A 270 -6.80 21.16 8.77
N ILE A 271 -6.36 20.16 8.01
CA ILE A 271 -4.96 19.76 7.91
C ILE A 271 -4.61 19.76 6.42
N LEU A 272 -3.61 20.51 6.01
CA LEU A 272 -3.30 20.67 4.59
C LEU A 272 -1.97 19.99 4.27
N LEU A 273 -1.89 19.39 3.10
CA LEU A 273 -0.66 18.90 2.49
C LEU A 273 -0.34 19.77 1.28
N ILE A 274 0.71 20.58 1.37
CA ILE A 274 1.11 21.52 0.32
C ILE A 274 2.60 21.33 0.08
N GLU A 275 3.00 21.11 -1.18
CA GLU A 275 4.38 20.84 -1.57
C GLU A 275 5.10 19.81 -0.67
N ASN A 276 4.39 18.74 -0.29
CA ASN A 276 4.85 17.65 0.59
C ASN A 276 5.04 18.02 2.07
N GLN A 277 4.61 19.21 2.50
CA GLN A 277 4.65 19.66 3.89
C GLN A 277 3.25 19.67 4.52
N PHE A 278 3.18 19.38 5.82
CA PHE A 278 1.93 19.42 6.57
C PHE A 278 1.72 20.82 7.15
N TYR A 279 0.51 21.34 7.00
CA TYR A 279 0.11 22.64 7.53
C TYR A 279 -1.08 22.53 8.47
N TYR A 280 -1.01 23.24 9.58
CA TYR A 280 -2.12 23.48 10.50
C TYR A 280 -2.07 24.92 11.00
N LYS A 281 -3.20 25.63 10.92
CA LYS A 281 -3.28 27.08 11.25
C LYS A 281 -2.17 27.90 10.59
N ASN A 282 -1.92 27.65 9.31
CA ASN A 282 -0.94 28.34 8.46
C ASN A 282 0.52 28.19 8.91
N GLN A 283 0.80 27.22 9.77
CA GLN A 283 2.14 26.86 10.17
C GLN A 283 2.47 25.48 9.63
N ILE A 284 3.69 25.33 9.12
CA ILE A 284 4.26 24.02 8.85
C ILE A 284 4.36 23.29 10.19
N ILE A 285 3.86 22.06 10.23
CA ILE A 285 3.96 21.19 11.39
C ILE A 285 4.76 19.95 11.05
N GLU A 286 5.52 19.48 12.01
CA GLU A 286 6.21 18.21 11.93
C GLU A 286 5.25 17.06 12.23
N LYS A 287 5.70 15.84 11.95
CA LYS A 287 4.91 14.62 12.08
C LYS A 287 4.44 14.34 13.50
N GLU A 288 5.31 14.54 14.49
CA GLU A 288 5.00 14.33 15.91
C GLU A 288 3.94 15.31 16.40
N GLU A 289 3.96 16.54 15.86
CA GLU A 289 2.96 17.56 16.13
C GLU A 289 1.61 17.18 15.51
N LEU A 290 1.60 16.69 14.27
CA LEU A 290 0.40 16.18 13.60
C LEU A 290 -0.30 15.13 14.46
N PHE A 291 0.44 14.16 15.02
CA PHE A 291 -0.13 13.13 15.88
C PHE A 291 -0.85 13.75 17.09
N SER A 292 -0.21 14.70 17.75
CA SER A 292 -0.70 15.32 18.98
C SER A 292 -1.92 16.21 18.72
N ILE A 293 -1.89 17.00 17.65
CA ILE A 293 -3.00 17.84 17.18
C ILE A 293 -4.22 16.98 16.87
N VAL A 294 -4.03 15.93 16.08
CA VAL A 294 -5.11 15.02 15.68
C VAL A 294 -5.68 14.27 16.88
N LYS A 295 -4.86 13.92 17.88
CA LYS A 295 -5.34 13.25 19.10
C LYS A 295 -6.37 14.10 19.84
N SER A 296 -6.08 15.38 20.06
CA SER A 296 -7.03 16.31 20.68
C SER A 296 -8.34 16.40 19.88
N PHE A 297 -8.28 16.49 18.54
CA PHE A 297 -9.48 16.55 17.71
C PHE A 297 -10.35 15.30 17.86
N ILE A 298 -9.74 14.12 17.90
CA ILE A 298 -10.46 12.84 18.01
C ILE A 298 -11.07 12.67 19.40
N GLU A 299 -10.36 13.04 20.45
CA GLU A 299 -10.86 12.99 21.83
C GLU A 299 -12.03 13.95 22.06
N GLU A 300 -11.97 15.13 21.44
CA GLU A 300 -13.03 16.15 21.46
C GLU A 300 -14.15 15.89 20.43
N ASN A 301 -14.11 14.75 19.73
CA ASN A 301 -15.10 14.34 18.72
C ASN A 301 -15.31 15.40 17.61
N GLN A 302 -14.21 16.03 17.17
CA GLN A 302 -14.18 17.05 16.13
C GLN A 302 -14.07 16.43 14.73
N ILE A 303 -14.43 17.21 13.71
CA ILE A 303 -14.34 16.81 12.30
C ILE A 303 -12.96 17.21 11.78
N ILE A 304 -12.32 16.30 11.05
CA ILE A 304 -11.02 16.53 10.42
C ILE A 304 -11.21 16.48 8.92
N LEU A 305 -10.86 17.58 8.25
CA LEU A 305 -10.76 17.65 6.80
C LEU A 305 -9.29 17.76 6.42
N SER A 306 -8.74 16.70 5.83
CA SER A 306 -7.39 16.71 5.28
C SER A 306 -7.44 16.91 3.77
N LEU A 307 -6.80 17.98 3.29
CA LEU A 307 -6.76 18.35 1.87
C LEU A 307 -5.33 18.35 1.37
N TYR A 308 -5.15 18.23 0.06
CA TYR A 308 -3.83 18.22 -0.56
C TYR A 308 -3.76 19.11 -1.80
N ASP A 309 -2.59 19.64 -2.12
CA ASP A 309 -2.34 20.24 -3.43
C ASP A 309 -2.01 19.16 -4.48
N LEU A 310 -2.15 19.49 -5.76
CA LEU A 310 -1.92 18.54 -6.85
C LEU A 310 -0.42 18.24 -7.08
N ASN A 311 0.46 19.09 -6.53
CA ASN A 311 1.92 19.01 -6.69
C ASN A 311 2.60 18.13 -5.64
N SER A 312 1.95 17.87 -4.51
CA SER A 312 2.43 16.92 -3.51
C SER A 312 2.48 15.50 -4.07
N ASN A 313 3.26 14.66 -3.41
CA ASN A 313 3.47 13.27 -3.76
C ASN A 313 2.59 12.33 -2.92
N TYR A 314 2.41 11.13 -3.44
CA TYR A 314 1.64 10.08 -2.80
C TYR A 314 2.22 9.63 -1.45
N GLY A 315 3.55 9.65 -1.29
CA GLY A 315 4.23 9.31 -0.04
C GLY A 315 3.79 10.18 1.14
N SER A 316 3.89 11.50 1.00
CA SER A 316 3.47 12.45 2.03
C SER A 316 1.96 12.41 2.27
N PHE A 317 1.16 12.16 1.24
CA PHE A 317 -0.28 11.93 1.36
C PHE A 317 -0.59 10.71 2.22
N ILE A 318 0.10 9.59 1.98
CA ILE A 318 -0.03 8.37 2.78
C ILE A 318 0.42 8.60 4.22
N GLU A 319 1.52 9.32 4.43
CA GLU A 319 2.03 9.64 5.75
C GLU A 319 1.01 10.42 6.59
N MET A 320 0.42 11.49 6.03
CA MET A 320 -0.63 12.26 6.70
C MET A 320 -1.84 11.38 7.05
N ASN A 321 -2.32 10.60 6.08
CA ASN A 321 -3.53 9.79 6.23
C ASN A 321 -3.36 8.59 7.17
N ALA A 322 -2.21 7.94 7.12
CA ALA A 322 -1.85 6.84 8.01
C ALA A 322 -1.66 7.34 9.44
N THR A 323 -1.07 8.53 9.62
CA THR A 323 -0.94 9.17 10.95
C THR A 323 -2.32 9.40 11.54
N ILE A 324 -3.23 10.08 10.82
CA ILE A 324 -4.59 10.35 11.30
C ILE A 324 -5.34 9.05 11.66
N ASN A 325 -5.26 8.03 10.80
CA ASN A 325 -5.88 6.73 11.06
C ASN A 325 -5.32 6.07 12.32
N SER A 326 -4.02 6.17 12.53
CA SER A 326 -3.34 5.54 13.67
C SER A 326 -3.67 6.21 14.99
N VAL A 327 -3.87 7.54 14.99
CA VAL A 327 -4.39 8.23 16.17
C VAL A 327 -5.79 7.72 16.54
N TYR A 328 -6.69 7.55 15.57
CA TYR A 328 -7.99 6.93 15.82
C TYR A 328 -7.87 5.54 16.45
N MET A 329 -6.99 4.70 15.91
CA MET A 329 -6.76 3.36 16.44
C MET A 329 -6.17 3.38 17.85
N LYS A 330 -5.25 4.30 18.15
CA LYS A 330 -4.69 4.47 19.49
C LYS A 330 -5.75 4.91 20.51
N VAL A 331 -6.56 5.91 20.20
CA VAL A 331 -7.64 6.37 21.09
C VAL A 331 -8.67 5.24 21.33
N ARG A 332 -8.98 4.45 20.30
CA ARG A 332 -9.87 3.29 20.43
C ARG A 332 -9.27 2.16 21.26
N GLU A 333 -7.97 1.90 21.12
CA GLU A 333 -7.23 0.95 21.96
C GLU A 333 -7.25 1.39 23.43
N GLU A 334 -6.93 2.65 23.72
CA GLU A 334 -6.97 3.23 25.08
C GLU A 334 -8.38 3.06 25.69
N LYS A 335 -9.44 3.41 24.96
CA LYS A 335 -10.83 3.24 25.41
C LYS A 335 -11.24 1.77 25.57
N SER A 336 -10.75 0.88 24.69
CA SER A 336 -11.01 -0.55 24.77
C SER A 336 -10.42 -1.16 26.04
N GLN A 337 -9.18 -0.83 26.36
CA GLN A 337 -8.51 -1.29 27.58
C GLN A 337 -9.24 -0.78 28.82
N LEU A 338 -9.63 0.50 28.85
CA LEU A 338 -10.36 1.08 29.98
C LEU A 338 -11.75 0.46 30.19
N LYS A 339 -12.49 0.17 29.11
CA LYS A 339 -13.88 -0.30 29.19
C LYS A 339 -14.01 -1.82 29.33
N TYR A 340 -13.12 -2.58 28.68
CA TYR A 340 -13.25 -4.04 28.55
C TYR A 340 -12.01 -4.81 29.04
N GLY A 341 -10.91 -4.14 29.40
CA GLY A 341 -9.66 -4.80 29.81
C GLY A 341 -9.01 -5.63 28.70
N LYS A 342 -9.31 -5.32 27.44
CA LYS A 342 -8.87 -6.07 26.25
C LYS A 342 -8.38 -5.11 25.17
N SER A 343 -7.51 -5.62 24.29
CA SER A 343 -7.11 -4.89 23.10
C SER A 343 -8.26 -4.77 22.11
N TYR A 344 -8.32 -3.63 21.41
CA TYR A 344 -9.38 -3.29 20.46
C TYR A 344 -9.55 -4.35 19.38
N VAL A 345 -8.43 -4.91 18.87
CA VAL A 345 -8.46 -5.95 17.83
C VAL A 345 -8.97 -7.31 18.33
N LYS A 346 -9.10 -7.48 19.65
CA LYS A 346 -9.62 -8.70 20.29
C LYS A 346 -11.06 -8.54 20.78
N LEU A 347 -11.70 -7.40 20.54
CA LEU A 347 -13.09 -7.17 20.90
C LEU A 347 -14.03 -7.98 20.02
N THR A 348 -15.15 -8.40 20.58
CA THR A 348 -16.31 -8.87 19.80
C THR A 348 -16.88 -7.72 18.97
N LYS A 349 -17.69 -8.04 17.96
CA LYS A 349 -18.34 -7.03 17.11
C LYS A 349 -19.12 -5.98 17.93
N SER A 350 -19.94 -6.42 18.88
CA SER A 350 -20.73 -5.54 19.75
C SER A 350 -19.85 -4.62 20.62
N GLU A 351 -18.80 -5.16 21.22
CA GLU A 351 -17.83 -4.36 22.00
C GLU A 351 -17.11 -3.34 21.10
N SER A 352 -16.65 -3.75 19.91
CA SER A 352 -16.01 -2.87 18.93
C SER A 352 -16.96 -1.76 18.46
N ASP A 353 -18.22 -2.07 18.15
CA ASP A 353 -19.21 -1.10 17.69
C ASP A 353 -19.51 -0.06 18.78
N SER A 354 -19.58 -0.49 20.04
CA SER A 354 -19.67 0.40 21.21
C SER A 354 -18.48 1.39 21.29
N ILE A 355 -17.24 0.93 21.06
CA ILE A 355 -16.06 1.82 21.01
C ILE A 355 -16.09 2.74 19.79
N LYS A 356 -16.49 2.25 18.61
CA LYS A 356 -16.62 3.04 17.38
C LYS A 356 -17.69 4.13 17.52
N ASN A 357 -18.82 3.84 18.16
CA ASN A 357 -19.88 4.82 18.41
C ASN A 357 -19.43 5.91 19.40
N ALA A 358 -18.60 5.56 20.39
CA ALA A 358 -18.01 6.52 21.32
C ALA A 358 -16.82 7.31 20.74
N THR A 359 -16.27 6.87 19.60
CA THR A 359 -15.15 7.50 18.88
C THR A 359 -15.35 7.34 17.36
N PRO A 360 -16.38 8.00 16.80
CA PRO A 360 -16.70 7.87 15.40
C PRO A 360 -15.57 8.46 14.55
N MET A 361 -15.30 7.85 13.39
CA MET A 361 -14.31 8.39 12.47
C MET A 361 -14.96 9.50 11.65
N LYS A 362 -14.56 10.76 11.91
CA LYS A 362 -15.06 11.97 11.26
C LYS A 362 -13.94 12.61 10.42
N HIS A 363 -13.34 11.81 9.54
CA HIS A 363 -12.20 12.19 8.70
C HIS A 363 -12.55 12.16 7.22
N ILE A 364 -12.45 13.31 6.54
CA ILE A 364 -12.56 13.44 5.07
C ILE A 364 -11.16 13.67 4.50
N TRP A 365 -10.79 12.94 3.44
CA TRP A 365 -9.36 12.78 3.12
C TRP A 365 -8.95 12.66 1.64
N SER A 366 -9.89 12.60 0.70
CA SER A 366 -9.60 12.33 -0.71
C SER A 366 -9.92 13.51 -1.64
N TYR A 367 -9.81 14.75 -1.15
CA TYR A 367 -10.08 15.95 -1.94
C TYR A 367 -8.83 16.80 -2.07
N SER A 368 -8.48 17.19 -3.30
CA SER A 368 -7.52 18.25 -3.50
C SER A 368 -8.10 19.61 -3.09
N ILE A 369 -7.21 20.56 -2.79
CA ILE A 369 -7.58 21.95 -2.48
C ILE A 369 -8.37 22.58 -3.65
N PRO A 370 -7.92 22.46 -4.93
CA PRO A 370 -8.69 22.94 -6.08
C PRO A 370 -10.08 22.32 -6.18
N HIS A 371 -10.21 21.00 -6.01
CA HIS A 371 -11.51 20.33 -6.07
C HIS A 371 -12.43 20.81 -4.95
N TYR A 372 -11.93 20.83 -3.72
CA TYR A 372 -12.65 21.33 -2.55
C TYR A 372 -13.16 22.77 -2.76
N ASN A 373 -12.29 23.69 -3.18
CA ASN A 373 -12.65 25.08 -3.45
C ASN A 373 -13.70 25.19 -4.56
N SER A 374 -13.64 24.35 -5.59
CA SER A 374 -14.62 24.34 -6.69
C SER A 374 -16.04 23.98 -6.20
N VAL A 375 -16.15 23.02 -5.29
CA VAL A 375 -17.44 22.56 -4.76
C VAL A 375 -18.08 23.63 -3.88
N ILE A 376 -17.28 24.29 -3.04
CA ILE A 376 -17.76 25.25 -2.03
C ILE A 376 -18.19 26.57 -2.62
N LYS A 377 -17.54 27.03 -3.70
CA LYS A 377 -17.87 28.30 -4.34
C LYS A 377 -19.37 28.42 -4.68
N LYS A 378 -20.05 27.29 -4.91
CA LYS A 378 -21.47 27.25 -5.26
C LYS A 378 -22.39 27.45 -4.05
N ASP A 379 -22.16 26.73 -2.95
CA ASP A 379 -23.15 26.61 -1.86
C ASP A 379 -22.59 26.94 -0.45
N LYS A 380 -21.32 27.37 -0.34
CA LYS A 380 -20.58 27.60 0.92
C LYS A 380 -20.68 26.44 1.92
N THR A 381 -20.98 25.25 1.41
CA THR A 381 -21.19 24.04 2.18
C THR A 381 -20.41 22.90 1.55
N PHE A 382 -19.98 21.97 2.40
CA PHE A 382 -19.27 20.77 1.97
C PHE A 382 -19.71 19.61 2.86
N PHE A 383 -20.32 18.58 2.27
CA PHE A 383 -20.97 17.48 3.01
C PHE A 383 -21.94 17.89 4.13
N GLY A 384 -22.66 19.00 3.93
CA GLY A 384 -23.60 19.54 4.94
C GLY A 384 -22.95 20.46 6.00
N LEU A 385 -21.63 20.63 5.97
CA LEU A 385 -20.91 21.53 6.87
C LEU A 385 -20.82 22.94 6.29
N LYS A 386 -20.93 23.97 7.14
CA LYS A 386 -20.54 25.34 6.77
C LYS A 386 -19.03 25.44 6.75
N VAL A 387 -18.46 25.89 5.64
CA VAL A 387 -17.01 25.87 5.42
C VAL A 387 -16.48 27.18 4.81
N LYS A 388 -15.16 27.33 4.78
CA LYS A 388 -14.45 28.47 4.18
C LYS A 388 -13.57 27.98 3.03
N LEU A 389 -13.24 28.87 2.10
CA LEU A 389 -12.26 28.58 1.05
C LEU A 389 -10.86 28.47 1.66
N ILE A 390 -10.02 27.57 1.13
CA ILE A 390 -8.66 27.37 1.65
C ILE A 390 -7.75 28.55 1.32
N ASP A 391 -7.94 29.19 0.17
CA ASP A 391 -7.14 30.36 -0.24
C ASP A 391 -7.31 31.53 0.76
N SER A 392 -8.44 31.56 1.49
CA SER A 392 -8.66 32.52 2.58
C SER A 392 -8.03 32.09 3.91
N LEU A 393 -7.65 30.83 4.06
CA LEU A 393 -6.94 30.34 5.24
C LEU A 393 -5.45 30.64 5.12
N LEU A 394 -4.81 30.43 3.97
CA LEU A 394 -3.36 30.65 3.80
C LEU A 394 -2.92 32.13 3.77
N ALA A 395 -3.85 33.07 3.74
CA ALA A 395 -3.60 34.51 3.66
C ALA A 395 -3.72 35.25 5.01
N ASP A 396 -4.22 34.57 6.05
CA ASP A 396 -4.31 35.05 7.45
C ASP A 396 -3.16 34.46 8.28
#